data_AF-A0A2R6M8S9-F1
#
_entry.id   AF-A0A2R6M8S9-F1
#
_cell.length_a   1.000
_cell.length_b   1.000
_cell.length_c   1.000
_cell.angle_alpha   90.00
_cell.angle_beta   90.00
_cell.angle_gamma   90.00
#
_symmetry.space_group_name_H-M   'P 1'
#
loop_
_entity.id
_entity.type
_entity.pdbx_description
1 polymer ?
#
loop_
_entity_poly.entity_id
_entity_poly.type
_entity_poly.pdbx_seq_one_letter_code
_entity_poly.pdbx_strand_id
1 'polypeptide(L)'
;MKSNIELDRRKVLGTVGGLAAAGSGLALFTGESTATASVGIKAGNPQKLKNDRGDLSRVTIDPTFRVEWENFDEAIGKVFYVIEAKLGKKNQGGTYHPIFRSTPWLTGDTLQGVDASDPGTSGYLEYVDPLSKILNRSTNARNASDEDPRPLPRPVEVVNEHGRPDYESADFGYAGGVTAESYVNGLSVGSTDDAEQNLDLPLVNNFPGAESGYYGAAADTSAFDDDSERGGPTKNFVTLRYTFAFYTVSQSLVNATGDSVGEGVLSDVRRVREDDQGHSLLVMNGEDGYPSLPDPASNKYADLQAIAADHPAVLTTEDHFYVRVQNEKSDASVTGESNTGAS
;
A
#
# COMPACT_ATOMS: atom_id res chain seq x y z
N MET A 1 -54.00 -2.01 -4.66
CA MET A 1 -53.00 -2.21 -3.61
C MET A 1 -51.72 -2.69 -4.30
N LYS A 2 -50.81 -1.76 -4.62
CA LYS A 2 -49.48 -2.07 -5.14
C LYS A 2 -48.50 -1.59 -4.07
N SER A 3 -47.82 -2.53 -3.42
CA SER A 3 -46.79 -2.23 -2.43
C SER A 3 -45.59 -1.64 -3.16
N ASN A 4 -45.25 -0.39 -2.86
CA ASN A 4 -43.93 0.13 -3.15
C ASN A 4 -42.97 -0.53 -2.16
N ILE A 5 -42.06 -1.34 -2.67
CA ILE A 5 -40.95 -1.88 -1.90
C ILE A 5 -39.97 -0.72 -1.74
N GLU A 6 -39.91 -0.14 -0.53
CA GLU A 6 -38.75 0.64 -0.11
C GLU A 6 -37.56 -0.31 -0.02
N LEU A 7 -36.66 -0.22 -0.99
CA LEU A 7 -35.34 -0.81 -0.88
C LEU A 7 -34.53 0.07 0.07
N ASP A 8 -34.27 -0.46 1.26
CA ASP A 8 -33.35 0.09 2.24
C ASP A 8 -31.96 0.25 1.58
N ARG A 9 -31.54 1.50 1.34
CA ARG A 9 -30.33 1.88 0.59
C ARG A 9 -29.05 1.72 1.42
N ARG A 10 -28.95 0.65 2.19
CA ARG A 10 -27.85 0.41 3.12
C ARG A 10 -27.50 -1.07 3.15
N LYS A 11 -26.91 -1.56 2.03
CA LYS A 11 -26.15 -2.83 1.86
C LYS A 11 -25.92 -3.16 0.37
N VAL A 12 -25.18 -2.33 -0.35
CA VAL A 12 -24.55 -2.77 -1.61
C VAL A 12 -23.05 -2.92 -1.38
N LEU A 13 -22.71 -3.85 -0.49
CA LEU A 13 -21.36 -4.36 -0.29
C LEU A 13 -21.50 -5.79 0.24
N GLY A 14 -21.04 -6.75 -0.55
CA GLY A 14 -21.04 -8.16 -0.18
C GLY A 14 -21.48 -9.10 -1.29
N THR A 15 -20.74 -9.15 -2.41
CA THR A 15 -20.77 -10.33 -3.28
C THR A 15 -19.36 -10.76 -3.64
N VAL A 16 -18.73 -11.46 -2.68
CA VAL A 16 -17.66 -12.42 -2.95
C VAL A 16 -18.28 -13.57 -3.75
N GLY A 17 -17.85 -13.77 -4.99
CA GLY A 17 -18.38 -14.83 -5.83
C GLY A 17 -17.68 -15.01 -7.17
N GLY A 18 -16.51 -15.65 -7.17
CA GLY A 18 -16.03 -16.46 -8.31
C GLY A 18 -15.40 -15.72 -9.51
N LEU A 19 -14.08 -15.90 -9.64
CA LEU A 19 -13.29 -15.81 -10.89
C LEU A 19 -13.44 -14.53 -11.73
N ALA A 20 -12.60 -13.53 -11.43
CA ALA A 20 -11.98 -12.70 -12.46
C ALA A 20 -10.54 -12.36 -12.01
N ALA A 21 -9.56 -12.93 -12.70
CA ALA A 21 -8.18 -12.49 -12.66
C ALA A 21 -8.07 -11.17 -13.43
N ALA A 22 -8.54 -10.08 -12.82
CA ALA A 22 -8.34 -8.69 -13.21
C ALA A 22 -9.01 -7.85 -12.11
N GLY A 23 -8.22 -7.29 -11.19
CA GLY A 23 -8.73 -6.42 -10.13
C GLY A 23 -9.59 -5.29 -10.73
N SER A 24 -10.83 -5.15 -10.25
CA SER A 24 -11.75 -4.10 -10.67
C SER A 24 -12.70 -3.80 -9.52
N GLY A 25 -12.31 -2.86 -8.66
CA GLY A 25 -13.16 -2.24 -7.64
C GLY A 25 -13.78 -0.94 -8.12
N LEU A 26 -14.26 -0.89 -9.37
CA LEU A 26 -14.90 0.30 -9.93
C LEU A 26 -16.32 0.42 -9.40
N ALA A 27 -16.52 1.30 -8.41
CA ALA A 27 -17.85 1.79 -8.06
C ALA A 27 -18.26 2.85 -9.09
N LEU A 28 -19.38 2.62 -9.79
CA LEU A 28 -19.95 3.61 -10.70
C LEU A 28 -20.62 4.73 -9.88
N PHE A 29 -20.19 5.97 -10.06
CA PHE A 29 -20.79 7.15 -9.44
C PHE A 29 -22.24 7.31 -9.93
N THR A 30 -23.20 7.29 -9.01
CA THR A 30 -24.62 7.55 -9.32
C THR A 30 -25.20 8.59 -8.38
N GLY A 31 -24.82 9.86 -8.57
CA GLY A 31 -25.46 11.01 -7.92
C GLY A 31 -24.62 12.28 -7.92
N GLU A 32 -25.17 13.40 -8.41
CA GLU A 32 -24.46 14.69 -8.60
C GLU A 32 -24.27 15.51 -7.30
N SER A 33 -24.46 14.94 -6.10
CA SER A 33 -24.51 15.74 -4.85
C SER A 33 -24.05 15.03 -3.57
N THR A 34 -23.31 13.93 -3.65
CA THR A 34 -22.79 13.24 -2.46
C THR A 34 -21.30 12.98 -2.62
N ALA A 35 -20.53 13.27 -1.55
CA ALA A 35 -19.10 12.98 -1.50
C ALA A 35 -18.87 11.48 -1.72
N THR A 36 -17.99 11.16 -2.66
CA THR A 36 -17.76 9.78 -3.08
C THR A 36 -16.33 9.61 -3.56
N ALA A 37 -15.79 8.41 -3.37
CA ALA A 37 -14.48 8.08 -3.87
C ALA A 37 -14.41 6.63 -4.35
N SER A 38 -13.50 6.36 -5.28
CA SER A 38 -13.29 5.03 -5.84
C SER A 38 -11.81 4.77 -6.08
N VAL A 39 -11.43 3.49 -6.11
CA VAL A 39 -10.05 3.08 -6.43
C VAL A 39 -10.03 1.89 -7.38
N GLY A 40 -9.24 2.01 -8.45
CA GLY A 40 -8.92 0.94 -9.38
C GLY A 40 -7.45 0.54 -9.24
N ILE A 41 -7.18 -0.75 -8.98
CA ILE A 41 -5.83 -1.30 -8.87
C ILE A 41 -5.59 -2.25 -10.04
N LYS A 42 -4.48 -2.07 -10.75
CA LYS A 42 -4.05 -3.01 -11.79
C LYS A 42 -2.92 -3.88 -11.23
N ALA A 43 -3.23 -5.17 -11.06
CA ALA A 43 -2.26 -6.18 -10.64
C ALA A 43 -2.23 -7.34 -11.64
N GLY A 44 -1.03 -7.83 -11.93
CA GLY A 44 -0.81 -9.07 -12.68
C GLY A 44 -0.66 -10.24 -11.72
N ASN A 45 -1.22 -11.40 -12.06
CA ASN A 45 -0.87 -12.62 -11.32
C ASN A 45 0.60 -12.97 -11.59
N PRO A 46 1.38 -13.36 -10.56
CA PRO A 46 2.73 -13.84 -10.78
C PRO A 46 2.67 -15.07 -11.69
N GLN A 47 3.59 -15.14 -12.66
CA GLN A 47 3.72 -16.33 -13.49
C GLN A 47 4.16 -17.52 -12.63
N LYS A 48 3.87 -18.74 -13.10
CA LYS A 48 4.38 -19.95 -12.44
C LYS A 48 5.92 -19.89 -12.46
N LEU A 49 6.52 -19.94 -11.28
CA LEU A 49 7.97 -19.99 -11.13
C LEU A 49 8.39 -21.46 -11.07
N LYS A 50 9.44 -21.80 -11.83
CA LYS A 50 10.12 -23.09 -11.77
C LYS A 50 11.61 -22.80 -11.55
N ASN A 51 12.22 -23.51 -10.60
CA ASN A 51 13.65 -23.45 -10.37
C ASN A 51 14.19 -24.80 -9.88
N ASP A 52 15.49 -24.98 -10.03
CA ASP A 52 16.20 -26.23 -9.70
C ASP A 52 16.27 -26.52 -8.20
N ARG A 53 15.96 -25.52 -7.37
CA ARG A 53 16.08 -25.59 -5.91
C ARG A 53 14.75 -25.82 -5.20
N GLY A 54 13.63 -25.51 -5.85
CA GLY A 54 12.31 -25.56 -5.21
C GLY A 54 12.10 -24.53 -4.09
N ASP A 55 13.03 -23.57 -3.93
CA ASP A 55 13.00 -22.50 -2.93
C ASP A 55 12.53 -21.16 -3.54
N LEU A 56 12.16 -20.22 -2.69
CA LEU A 56 11.77 -18.88 -3.07
C LEU A 56 12.57 -17.89 -2.23
N SER A 57 13.24 -16.92 -2.86
CA SER A 57 13.99 -15.89 -2.11
C SER A 57 13.13 -14.68 -1.75
N ARG A 58 12.15 -14.33 -2.59
CA ARG A 58 11.19 -13.23 -2.31
C ARG A 58 9.96 -13.23 -3.21
N VAL A 59 8.91 -12.57 -2.73
CA VAL A 59 7.70 -12.18 -3.48
C VAL A 59 7.61 -10.66 -3.44
N THR A 60 7.38 -10.04 -4.60
CA THR A 60 7.25 -8.57 -4.71
C THR A 60 5.95 -8.16 -5.38
N ILE A 61 5.54 -6.91 -5.12
CA ILE A 61 4.46 -6.22 -5.82
C ILE A 61 4.97 -4.88 -6.34
N ASP A 62 4.43 -4.44 -7.47
CA ASP A 62 4.77 -3.14 -8.05
C ASP A 62 3.49 -2.49 -8.61
N PRO A 63 2.60 -2.02 -7.72
CA PRO A 63 1.24 -1.67 -8.10
C PRO A 63 1.20 -0.41 -8.96
N THR A 64 0.19 -0.38 -9.83
CA THR A 64 -0.36 0.85 -10.42
C THR A 64 -1.81 0.98 -9.94
N PHE A 65 -2.23 2.21 -9.66
CA PHE A 65 -3.59 2.46 -9.20
C PHE A 65 -4.08 3.84 -9.63
N ARG A 66 -5.40 3.99 -9.68
CA ARG A 66 -6.07 5.28 -9.82
C ARG A 66 -7.07 5.41 -8.69
N VAL A 67 -6.99 6.49 -7.93
CA VAL A 67 -7.98 6.89 -6.94
C VAL A 67 -8.65 8.17 -7.41
N GLU A 68 -9.97 8.21 -7.31
CA GLU A 68 -10.79 9.33 -7.76
C GLU A 68 -11.71 9.76 -6.61
N TRP A 69 -11.98 11.05 -6.53
CA TRP A 69 -12.91 11.63 -5.56
C TRP A 69 -13.76 12.70 -6.23
N GLU A 70 -14.99 12.84 -5.75
CA GLU A 70 -15.93 13.85 -6.24
C GLU A 70 -16.76 14.43 -5.10
N ASN A 71 -17.08 15.72 -5.21
CA ASN A 71 -18.08 16.43 -4.40
C ASN A 71 -17.83 16.41 -2.89
N PHE A 72 -16.57 16.46 -2.47
CA PHE A 72 -16.22 16.72 -1.07
C PHE A 72 -16.47 18.18 -0.70
N ASP A 73 -16.79 18.47 0.56
CA ASP A 73 -16.98 19.84 1.01
C ASP A 73 -15.67 20.60 1.21
N GLU A 74 -14.58 19.86 1.39
CA GLU A 74 -13.23 20.40 1.58
C GLU A 74 -12.30 19.93 0.47
N ALA A 75 -11.33 20.78 0.14
CA ALA A 75 -10.31 20.43 -0.83
C ALA A 75 -9.36 19.38 -0.25
N ILE A 76 -9.18 18.30 -1.01
CA ILE A 76 -8.20 17.26 -0.71
C ILE A 76 -6.82 17.76 -1.14
N GLY A 77 -5.86 17.78 -0.22
CA GLY A 77 -4.50 18.27 -0.48
C GLY A 77 -3.44 17.17 -0.56
N LYS A 78 -3.71 16.01 0.03
CA LYS A 78 -2.83 14.84 -0.04
C LYS A 78 -3.62 13.55 0.08
N VAL A 79 -3.07 12.50 -0.51
CA VAL A 79 -3.62 11.15 -0.45
C VAL A 79 -2.67 10.29 0.37
N PHE A 80 -3.11 9.84 1.53
CA PHE A 80 -2.42 8.81 2.28
C PHE A 80 -2.79 7.44 1.72
N TYR A 81 -1.82 6.54 1.62
CA TYR A 81 -2.12 5.13 1.42
C TYR A 81 -1.14 4.21 2.15
N VAL A 82 -1.66 3.07 2.58
CA VAL A 82 -0.89 1.94 3.13
C VAL A 82 -1.24 0.67 2.39
N ILE A 83 -0.21 -0.14 2.16
CA ILE A 83 -0.32 -1.51 1.68
C ILE A 83 0.03 -2.44 2.83
N GLU A 84 -0.88 -3.33 3.14
CA GLU A 84 -0.69 -4.41 4.07
C GLU A 84 -0.77 -5.75 3.34
N ALA A 85 -0.08 -6.75 3.87
CA ALA A 85 -0.17 -8.10 3.35
C ALA A 85 -0.38 -9.11 4.47
N LYS A 86 -1.05 -10.20 4.13
CA LYS A 86 -1.11 -11.41 4.93
C LYS A 86 -0.86 -12.63 4.06
N LEU A 87 -0.22 -13.63 4.64
CA LEU A 87 -0.04 -14.94 4.03
C LEU A 87 -0.99 -15.93 4.69
N GLY A 88 -1.52 -16.84 3.88
CA GLY A 88 -2.33 -17.93 4.42
C GLY A 88 -2.82 -18.88 3.35
N LYS A 89 -3.60 -19.87 3.79
CA LYS A 89 -4.40 -20.70 2.88
C LYS A 89 -5.67 -19.92 2.52
N LYS A 90 -6.23 -20.18 1.33
CA LYS A 90 -7.50 -19.59 0.91
C LYS A 90 -8.56 -19.77 2.00
N ASN A 91 -9.20 -18.68 2.42
CA ASN A 91 -10.23 -18.66 3.47
C ASN A 91 -9.75 -19.07 4.88
N GLN A 92 -8.45 -19.08 5.14
CA GLN A 92 -7.91 -19.16 6.50
C GLN A 92 -7.44 -17.77 6.94
N GLY A 93 -7.75 -17.40 8.18
CA GLY A 93 -7.32 -16.13 8.75
C GLY A 93 -5.80 -16.05 8.79
N GLY A 94 -5.28 -14.86 8.50
CA GLY A 94 -3.90 -14.45 8.71
C GLY A 94 -3.89 -13.00 9.20
N THR A 95 -2.84 -12.60 9.90
CA THR A 95 -2.70 -11.23 10.40
C THR A 95 -2.16 -10.35 9.28
N TYR A 96 -2.79 -9.19 9.07
CA TYR A 96 -2.25 -8.18 8.17
C TYR A 96 -1.05 -7.51 8.82
N HIS A 97 0.01 -7.34 8.04
CA HIS A 97 1.19 -6.57 8.40
C HIS A 97 1.37 -5.44 7.39
N PRO A 98 1.62 -4.20 7.83
CA PRO A 98 1.98 -3.14 6.91
C PRO A 98 3.32 -3.45 6.28
N ILE A 99 3.39 -3.28 4.96
CA ILE A 99 4.60 -3.51 4.17
C ILE A 99 5.06 -2.25 3.45
N PHE A 100 4.16 -1.28 3.26
CA PHE A 100 4.50 -0.02 2.59
C PHE A 100 3.50 1.07 2.93
N ARG A 101 3.95 2.33 3.01
CA ARG A 101 3.06 3.50 3.10
C ARG A 101 3.65 4.69 2.36
N SER A 102 2.81 5.59 1.89
CA SER A 102 3.23 6.90 1.39
C SER A 102 2.10 7.92 1.54
N THR A 103 2.45 9.20 1.54
CA THR A 103 1.50 10.32 1.63
C THR A 103 1.85 11.41 0.62
N PRO A 104 1.73 11.14 -0.69
CA PRO A 104 1.98 12.15 -1.71
C PRO A 104 1.07 13.36 -1.55
N TRP A 105 1.68 14.55 -1.65
CA TRP A 105 0.96 15.80 -1.84
C TRP A 105 0.44 15.92 -3.27
N LEU A 106 -0.74 16.53 -3.41
CA LEU A 106 -1.27 16.92 -4.71
C LEU A 106 -0.71 18.31 -5.03
N THR A 107 0.45 18.39 -5.68
CA THR A 107 1.10 19.68 -5.99
C THR A 107 1.00 20.04 -7.48
N GLY A 108 0.29 19.24 -8.29
CA GLY A 108 0.22 19.40 -9.74
C GLY A 108 1.55 19.12 -10.47
N ASP A 109 2.63 18.80 -9.75
CA ASP A 109 3.92 18.53 -10.34
C ASP A 109 3.90 17.21 -11.11
N THR A 110 4.27 17.32 -12.39
CA THR A 110 4.30 16.25 -13.38
C THR A 110 5.48 15.30 -13.15
N LEU A 111 5.47 14.60 -12.00
CA LEU A 111 6.36 13.46 -11.82
C LEU A 111 6.01 12.44 -12.90
N GLN A 112 6.95 12.16 -13.82
CA GLN A 112 6.72 11.22 -14.91
C GLN A 112 6.18 9.89 -14.37
N GLY A 113 5.05 9.43 -14.91
CA GLY A 113 4.39 8.20 -14.47
C GLY A 113 3.34 8.41 -13.37
N VAL A 114 3.18 9.64 -12.88
CA VAL A 114 2.06 10.07 -12.03
C VAL A 114 1.24 11.09 -12.81
N ASP A 115 -0.07 10.92 -12.80
CA ASP A 115 -1.04 11.89 -13.29
C ASP A 115 -1.97 12.21 -12.12
N ALA A 116 -2.03 13.47 -11.70
CA ALA A 116 -2.79 13.90 -10.54
C ALA A 116 -3.45 15.24 -10.83
N SER A 117 -4.66 15.42 -10.31
CA SER A 117 -5.29 16.74 -10.26
C SER A 117 -4.60 17.61 -9.21
N ASP A 118 -4.76 18.92 -9.35
CA ASP A 118 -4.49 19.87 -8.28
C ASP A 118 -5.41 19.61 -7.07
N PRO A 119 -5.08 20.17 -5.88
CA PRO A 119 -5.96 20.10 -4.72
C PRO A 119 -7.36 20.63 -5.03
N GLY A 120 -8.38 19.88 -4.63
CA GLY A 120 -9.76 20.25 -4.93
C GLY A 120 -10.79 19.32 -4.30
N THR A 121 -12.05 19.73 -4.39
CA THR A 121 -13.22 18.98 -3.90
C THR A 121 -13.58 17.77 -4.77
N SER A 122 -13.07 17.75 -6.01
CA SER A 122 -13.14 16.65 -6.95
C SER A 122 -11.79 16.53 -7.64
N GLY A 123 -11.39 15.31 -8.01
CA GLY A 123 -10.07 15.09 -8.57
C GLY A 123 -9.65 13.63 -8.63
N TYR A 124 -8.39 13.40 -8.95
CA TYR A 124 -7.82 12.07 -9.03
C TYR A 124 -6.31 12.05 -8.76
N LEU A 125 -5.82 10.86 -8.40
CA LEU A 125 -4.40 10.52 -8.38
C LEU A 125 -4.23 9.16 -9.07
N GLU A 126 -3.45 9.13 -10.13
CA GLU A 126 -3.13 7.93 -10.91
C GLU A 126 -1.63 7.69 -11.00
N TYR A 127 -1.24 6.47 -10.66
CA TYR A 127 0.08 5.92 -10.94
C TYR A 127 0.00 5.12 -12.23
N VAL A 128 0.46 5.74 -13.31
CA VAL A 128 0.45 5.17 -14.67
C VAL A 128 1.64 4.23 -14.86
N ASP A 129 2.79 4.56 -14.25
CA ASP A 129 3.95 3.68 -14.17
C ASP A 129 3.97 2.89 -12.85
N PRO A 130 4.66 1.73 -12.80
CA PRO A 130 4.82 0.98 -11.55
C PRO A 130 5.43 1.83 -10.42
N LEU A 131 4.92 1.64 -9.20
CA LEU A 131 5.32 2.35 -7.98
C LEU A 131 6.85 2.49 -7.84
N SER A 132 7.60 1.42 -8.05
CA SER A 132 9.06 1.41 -7.93
C SER A 132 9.73 2.45 -8.83
N LYS A 133 9.24 2.62 -10.07
CA LYS A 133 9.76 3.61 -11.02
C LYS A 133 9.40 5.03 -10.61
N ILE A 134 8.17 5.22 -10.11
CA ILE A 134 7.71 6.53 -9.63
C ILE A 134 8.59 6.99 -8.46
N LEU A 135 8.75 6.13 -7.45
CA LEU A 135 9.56 6.44 -6.27
C LEU A 135 11.02 6.74 -6.65
N ASN A 136 11.59 5.97 -7.58
CA ASN A 136 12.96 6.18 -8.06
C ASN A 136 13.15 7.50 -8.82
N ARG A 137 12.07 8.12 -9.31
CA ARG A 137 12.11 9.42 -10.00
C ARG A 137 11.76 10.58 -9.09
N SER A 138 11.30 10.33 -7.86
CA SER A 138 10.97 11.40 -6.93
C SER A 138 12.17 12.34 -6.75
N THR A 139 11.91 13.63 -6.62
CA THR A 139 12.97 14.66 -6.50
C THR A 139 13.90 14.38 -5.33
N ASN A 140 13.36 13.85 -4.23
CA ASN A 140 14.14 13.42 -3.08
C ASN A 140 15.11 12.28 -3.46
N ALA A 141 14.69 11.33 -4.31
CA ALA A 141 15.54 10.23 -4.76
C ALA A 141 16.57 10.70 -5.79
N ARG A 142 16.28 11.78 -6.53
CA ARG A 142 17.17 12.36 -7.56
C ARG A 142 18.20 13.35 -7.01
N ASN A 143 17.93 13.94 -5.84
CA ASN A 143 18.87 14.81 -5.14
C ASN A 143 19.87 14.02 -4.27
N ALA A 144 19.75 12.70 -4.24
CA ALA A 144 20.80 11.80 -3.81
C ALA A 144 22.06 12.07 -4.64
N SER A 145 23.19 12.36 -4.00
CA SER A 145 24.48 12.53 -4.70
C SER A 145 24.89 11.24 -5.42
N ASP A 146 25.75 11.31 -6.43
CA ASP A 146 26.32 10.10 -7.08
C ASP A 146 27.04 9.15 -6.10
N GLU A 147 27.40 9.64 -4.91
CA GLU A 147 28.00 8.87 -3.80
C GLU A 147 26.98 8.41 -2.75
N ASP A 148 25.68 8.63 -2.97
CA ASP A 148 24.65 8.29 -2.00
C ASP A 148 24.50 6.76 -1.88
N PRO A 149 24.84 6.16 -0.73
CA PRO A 149 24.79 4.72 -0.55
C PRO A 149 23.36 4.19 -0.33
N ARG A 150 22.34 5.06 -0.28
CA ARG A 150 20.96 4.68 0.07
C ARG A 150 20.34 3.75 -0.99
N PRO A 151 19.52 2.76 -0.58
CA PRO A 151 18.90 1.83 -1.51
C PRO A 151 17.93 2.55 -2.44
N LEU A 152 18.09 2.33 -3.75
CA LEU A 152 17.15 2.83 -4.74
C LEU A 152 15.78 2.16 -4.58
N PRO A 153 14.68 2.91 -4.77
CA PRO A 153 13.35 2.34 -4.78
C PRO A 153 13.21 1.17 -5.76
N ARG A 154 12.52 0.13 -5.30
CA ARG A 154 12.35 -1.15 -5.99
C ARG A 154 10.94 -1.69 -5.70
N PRO A 155 10.48 -2.74 -6.41
CA PRO A 155 9.23 -3.39 -6.09
C PRO A 155 9.15 -3.75 -4.60
N VAL A 156 7.99 -3.53 -3.99
CA VAL A 156 7.75 -3.75 -2.56
C VAL A 156 7.83 -5.25 -2.28
N GLU A 157 8.69 -5.66 -1.37
CA GLU A 157 8.82 -7.04 -0.91
C GLU A 157 7.69 -7.39 0.05
N VAL A 158 6.81 -8.30 -0.38
CA VAL A 158 5.75 -8.85 0.47
C VAL A 158 6.30 -9.97 1.35
N VAL A 159 7.20 -10.77 0.78
CA VAL A 159 7.85 -11.93 1.40
C VAL A 159 9.31 -11.91 1.02
N ASN A 160 10.22 -12.23 1.95
CA ASN A 160 11.64 -12.42 1.66
C ASN A 160 12.28 -13.40 2.66
N GLU A 161 13.57 -13.69 2.52
CA GLU A 161 14.28 -14.60 3.44
C GLU A 161 14.41 -14.08 4.88
N HIS A 162 14.22 -12.79 5.12
CA HIS A 162 14.34 -12.17 6.44
C HIS A 162 13.03 -12.20 7.24
N GLY A 163 11.90 -12.17 6.54
CA GLY A 163 10.57 -12.14 7.13
C GLY A 163 10.15 -10.79 7.72
N ARG A 164 9.13 -10.86 8.58
CA ARG A 164 8.65 -9.70 9.33
C ARG A 164 9.72 -9.27 10.33
N PRO A 165 10.14 -7.99 10.34
CA PRO A 165 11.05 -7.48 11.36
C PRO A 165 10.51 -7.70 12.78
N ASP A 166 11.40 -7.93 13.73
CA ASP A 166 11.06 -7.99 15.15
C ASP A 166 10.85 -6.59 15.74
N TYR A 167 9.71 -5.98 15.38
CA TYR A 167 9.36 -4.65 15.83
C TYR A 167 9.24 -4.56 17.36
N GLU A 168 8.92 -5.66 18.06
CA GLU A 168 8.73 -5.65 19.52
C GLU A 168 10.04 -5.44 20.28
N SER A 169 11.16 -5.83 19.67
CA SER A 169 12.50 -5.67 20.25
C SER A 169 13.21 -4.39 19.82
N ALA A 170 12.61 -3.59 18.93
CA ALA A 170 13.22 -2.37 18.40
C ALA A 170 13.17 -1.21 19.41
N ASP A 171 14.17 -0.33 19.36
CA ASP A 171 14.23 0.88 20.19
C ASP A 171 13.55 2.07 19.50
N PHE A 172 12.38 2.46 20.01
CA PHE A 172 11.64 3.64 19.53
C PHE A 172 11.93 4.91 20.34
N GLY A 173 12.92 4.89 21.24
CA GLY A 173 13.24 6.00 22.13
C GLY A 173 13.54 7.32 21.41
N TYR A 174 14.06 7.26 20.19
CA TYR A 174 14.33 8.44 19.36
C TYR A 174 13.06 9.18 18.91
N ALA A 175 11.94 8.47 18.76
CA ALA A 175 10.70 8.99 18.18
C ALA A 175 9.68 9.46 19.23
N GLY A 176 10.06 9.54 20.52
CA GLY A 176 9.28 10.17 21.58
C GLY A 176 7.83 9.71 21.71
N GLY A 177 7.55 8.70 22.54
CA GLY A 177 6.18 8.23 22.80
C GLY A 177 5.62 7.26 21.75
N VAL A 178 6.45 6.86 20.78
CA VAL A 178 6.16 5.75 19.87
C VAL A 178 6.53 4.42 20.54
N THR A 179 5.65 3.43 20.40
CA THR A 179 5.87 2.01 20.72
C THR A 179 5.83 1.16 19.44
N ALA A 180 6.33 -0.08 19.51
CA ALA A 180 6.20 -1.07 18.45
C ALA A 180 4.76 -1.17 17.92
N GLU A 181 3.80 -1.30 18.83
CA GLU A 181 2.37 -1.34 18.52
C GLU A 181 1.89 -0.09 17.76
N SER A 182 2.24 1.11 18.24
CA SER A 182 1.81 2.35 17.59
C SER A 182 2.46 2.52 16.21
N TYR A 183 3.70 2.09 16.04
CA TYR A 183 4.45 2.14 14.79
C TYR A 183 3.86 1.21 13.72
N VAL A 184 3.60 -0.05 14.06
CA VAL A 184 2.96 -1.00 13.14
C VAL A 184 1.50 -0.62 12.86
N ASN A 185 0.85 0.12 13.75
CA ASN A 185 -0.48 0.68 13.51
C ASN A 185 -0.46 1.96 12.68
N GLY A 186 0.71 2.49 12.30
CA GLY A 186 0.81 3.58 11.34
C GLY A 186 1.17 4.95 11.91
N LEU A 187 1.51 5.03 13.19
CA LEU A 187 2.11 6.25 13.74
C LEU A 187 3.46 6.50 13.03
N SER A 188 3.71 7.74 12.61
CA SER A 188 5.00 8.10 12.03
C SER A 188 6.04 8.32 13.12
N VAL A 189 7.30 7.97 12.81
CA VAL A 189 8.46 8.10 13.72
C VAL A 189 9.44 9.18 13.26
N GLY A 190 9.12 9.91 12.19
CA GLY A 190 10.05 10.83 11.55
C GLY A 190 10.02 10.64 10.04
N SER A 191 11.16 10.85 9.39
CA SER A 191 11.43 10.50 7.99
C SER A 191 11.77 9.02 7.83
N THR A 192 11.87 8.56 6.58
CA THR A 192 12.35 7.19 6.31
C THR A 192 13.86 7.05 6.56
N ASP A 193 14.62 8.14 6.38
CA ASP A 193 16.01 8.25 6.82
C ASP A 193 16.13 8.04 8.34
N ASP A 194 15.27 8.69 9.14
CA ASP A 194 15.29 8.57 10.61
C ASP A 194 14.99 7.14 11.06
N ALA A 195 14.01 6.50 10.42
CA ALA A 195 13.65 5.12 10.72
C ALA A 195 14.80 4.15 10.40
N GLU A 196 15.49 4.33 9.28
CA GLU A 196 16.66 3.51 8.89
C GLU A 196 17.80 3.65 9.89
N GLN A 197 18.10 4.87 10.31
CA GLN A 197 19.25 5.16 11.16
C GLN A 197 19.08 4.71 12.60
N ASN A 198 17.84 4.64 13.11
CA ASN A 198 17.59 4.47 14.54
C ASN A 198 16.96 3.13 14.94
N LEU A 199 16.25 2.43 14.04
CA LEU A 199 15.49 1.23 14.45
C LEU A 199 16.33 -0.06 14.51
N ASP A 200 17.49 -0.12 13.84
CA ASP A 200 18.30 -1.34 13.70
C ASP A 200 17.46 -2.57 13.26
N LEU A 201 16.55 -2.35 12.32
CA LEU A 201 15.63 -3.36 11.79
C LEU A 201 15.88 -3.58 10.29
N PRO A 202 15.64 -4.80 9.77
CA PRO A 202 15.67 -5.07 8.33
C PRO A 202 14.43 -4.50 7.62
N LEU A 203 14.37 -3.17 7.48
CA LEU A 203 13.26 -2.44 6.84
C LEU A 203 13.37 -2.46 5.31
N VAL A 204 13.17 -3.63 4.70
CA VAL A 204 13.39 -3.86 3.27
C VAL A 204 12.54 -3.01 2.31
N ASN A 205 11.42 -2.47 2.80
CA ASN A 205 10.52 -1.56 2.08
C ASN A 205 10.55 -0.15 2.70
N ASN A 206 11.71 0.26 3.20
CA ASN A 206 12.02 1.63 3.56
C ASN A 206 12.83 2.24 2.42
N PHE A 207 12.35 3.35 1.85
CA PHE A 207 13.04 4.08 0.79
C PHE A 207 13.39 5.50 1.27
N PRO A 208 14.49 5.62 2.03
CA PRO A 208 15.11 6.87 2.49
C PRO A 208 15.06 7.99 1.44
N GLY A 209 15.67 7.74 0.27
CA GLY A 209 15.70 8.71 -0.82
C GLY A 209 14.33 9.15 -1.34
N ALA A 210 13.28 8.31 -1.23
CA ALA A 210 11.94 8.68 -1.69
C ALA A 210 11.01 9.17 -0.57
N GLU A 211 11.50 9.28 0.67
CA GLU A 211 10.70 9.60 1.86
C GLU A 211 9.42 8.76 1.96
N SER A 212 9.52 7.50 1.56
CA SER A 212 8.37 6.58 1.43
C SER A 212 8.74 5.17 1.88
N GLY A 213 7.74 4.45 2.40
CA GLY A 213 7.95 3.14 2.99
C GLY A 213 8.55 3.21 4.40
N TYR A 214 8.14 2.33 5.30
CA TYR A 214 8.61 2.32 6.69
C TYR A 214 8.79 0.89 7.21
N TYR A 215 8.57 -0.12 6.38
CA TYR A 215 8.31 -1.46 6.88
C TYR A 215 9.21 -2.49 6.23
N GLY A 216 9.33 -3.65 6.88
CA GLY A 216 9.88 -4.84 6.25
C GLY A 216 8.83 -5.61 5.44
N ALA A 217 9.15 -6.87 5.17
CA ALA A 217 8.21 -7.82 4.56
C ALA A 217 7.12 -8.24 5.57
N ALA A 218 6.03 -8.84 5.09
CA ALA A 218 4.96 -9.35 5.94
C ALA A 218 5.26 -10.72 6.55
N ALA A 219 6.09 -11.53 5.88
CA ALA A 219 6.45 -12.88 6.30
C ALA A 219 7.73 -13.35 5.61
N ASP A 220 8.32 -14.44 6.12
CA ASP A 220 9.46 -15.10 5.50
C ASP A 220 9.04 -16.08 4.38
N THR A 221 10.03 -16.63 3.68
CA THR A 221 9.82 -17.57 2.57
C THR A 221 9.50 -19.00 3.03
N SER A 222 9.52 -19.30 4.34
CA SER A 222 9.39 -20.68 4.84
C SER A 222 8.04 -21.30 4.51
N ALA A 223 7.00 -20.48 4.31
CA ALA A 223 5.69 -20.95 3.89
C ALA A 223 5.70 -21.59 2.48
N PHE A 224 6.69 -21.25 1.64
CA PHE A 224 6.79 -21.67 0.23
C PHE A 224 7.76 -22.83 0.01
N ASP A 225 8.53 -23.21 1.02
CA ASP A 225 9.46 -24.33 0.94
C ASP A 225 8.69 -25.64 0.70
N ASP A 226 9.16 -26.44 -0.28
CA ASP A 226 8.59 -27.74 -0.62
C ASP A 226 9.34 -28.84 0.14
N ASP A 227 8.94 -29.09 1.38
CA ASP A 227 9.55 -30.09 2.26
C ASP A 227 9.26 -31.54 1.84
N SER A 228 8.54 -31.73 0.74
CA SER A 228 7.94 -33.02 0.42
C SER A 228 8.69 -33.74 -0.69
N GLU A 229 9.42 -34.81 -0.35
CA GLU A 229 10.03 -35.75 -1.33
C GLU A 229 9.00 -36.39 -2.31
N ARG A 230 7.69 -36.15 -2.12
CA ARG A 230 6.58 -36.71 -2.92
C ARG A 230 5.38 -35.80 -3.16
N GLY A 231 5.34 -34.57 -2.64
CA GLY A 231 4.12 -33.77 -2.64
C GLY A 231 4.04 -32.82 -3.82
N GLY A 232 2.84 -32.68 -4.38
CA GLY A 232 2.59 -31.67 -5.41
C GLY A 232 2.78 -30.25 -4.85
N PRO A 233 2.97 -29.27 -5.73
CA PRO A 233 3.41 -27.93 -5.37
C PRO A 233 2.47 -27.21 -4.40
N THR A 234 3.08 -26.61 -3.37
CA THR A 234 2.40 -25.81 -2.34
C THR A 234 1.81 -24.55 -2.97
N LYS A 235 0.50 -24.31 -2.76
CA LYS A 235 -0.19 -23.10 -3.16
C LYS A 235 -0.38 -22.21 -1.94
N ASN A 236 0.37 -21.12 -1.88
CA ASN A 236 0.22 -20.12 -0.84
C ASN A 236 -0.52 -18.91 -1.39
N PHE A 237 -1.48 -18.40 -0.61
CA PHE A 237 -2.24 -17.22 -0.96
C PHE A 237 -1.62 -16.02 -0.28
N VAL A 238 -1.36 -15.00 -1.07
CA VAL A 238 -1.02 -13.66 -0.59
C VAL A 238 -2.25 -12.81 -0.78
N THR A 239 -2.72 -12.20 0.31
CA THR A 239 -3.78 -11.20 0.25
C THR A 239 -3.18 -9.85 0.60
N LEU A 240 -3.40 -8.88 -0.29
CA LEU A 240 -3.04 -7.49 -0.10
C LEU A 240 -4.28 -6.71 0.33
N ARG A 241 -4.10 -5.78 1.25
CA ARG A 241 -5.11 -4.78 1.60
C ARG A 241 -4.52 -3.40 1.37
N TYR A 242 -5.22 -2.60 0.59
CA TYR A 242 -4.90 -1.20 0.37
C TYR A 242 -5.89 -0.36 1.15
N THR A 243 -5.38 0.56 1.96
CA THR A 243 -6.21 1.59 2.61
C THR A 243 -5.77 2.95 2.09
N PHE A 244 -6.73 3.74 1.60
CA PHE A 244 -6.51 5.13 1.17
C PHE A 244 -7.27 6.05 2.11
N ALA A 245 -6.70 7.20 2.42
CA ALA A 245 -7.36 8.26 3.17
C ALA A 245 -7.04 9.63 2.59
N PHE A 246 -8.05 10.51 2.53
CA PHE A 246 -7.90 11.85 1.99
C PHE A 246 -7.80 12.89 3.09
N TYR A 247 -6.77 13.71 2.98
CA TYR A 247 -6.47 14.72 3.97
C TYR A 247 -6.54 16.12 3.36
N THR A 248 -6.93 17.07 4.20
CA THR A 248 -7.06 18.47 3.85
C THR A 248 -5.73 19.09 3.40
N VAL A 249 -5.84 20.23 2.73
CA VAL A 249 -4.71 21.13 2.52
C VAL A 249 -4.27 21.72 3.87
N SER A 250 -2.95 21.66 4.14
CA SER A 250 -2.31 22.27 5.32
C SER A 250 -1.44 23.45 4.90
N GLN A 251 -1.05 24.29 5.86
CA GLN A 251 -0.15 25.41 5.65
C GLN A 251 1.24 24.94 5.19
N SER A 252 1.65 23.72 5.58
CA SER A 252 2.88 23.09 5.10
C SER A 252 2.89 22.93 3.59
N LEU A 253 1.75 22.54 2.98
CA LEU A 253 1.63 22.48 1.51
C LEU A 253 1.78 23.88 0.92
N VAL A 254 0.98 24.84 1.40
CA VAL A 254 1.00 26.24 0.93
C VAL A 254 2.40 26.83 0.97
N ASN A 255 3.15 26.57 2.04
CA ASN A 255 4.52 27.05 2.22
C ASN A 255 5.52 26.31 1.32
N ALA A 256 5.39 24.98 1.18
CA ALA A 256 6.27 24.17 0.35
C ALA A 256 6.14 24.52 -1.13
N THR A 257 4.95 24.97 -1.54
CA THR A 257 4.64 25.28 -2.94
C THR A 257 4.92 26.74 -3.35
N GLY A 258 5.07 27.65 -2.38
CA GLY A 258 5.36 29.08 -2.61
C GLY A 258 4.37 29.80 -3.55
N ASP A 259 4.77 30.94 -4.13
CA ASP A 259 4.09 31.63 -5.26
C ASP A 259 4.29 30.89 -6.61
N SER A 260 4.96 29.73 -6.60
CA SER A 260 5.55 29.06 -7.78
C SER A 260 4.69 27.98 -8.42
N VAL A 261 3.60 27.56 -7.77
CA VAL A 261 2.50 26.92 -8.49
C VAL A 261 1.68 28.04 -9.06
N GLY A 262 1.48 28.05 -10.38
CA GLY A 262 0.74 29.09 -11.06
C GLY A 262 -0.58 29.41 -10.35
N GLU A 263 -1.09 30.64 -10.54
CA GLU A 263 -2.25 31.24 -9.85
C GLU A 263 -3.53 30.36 -9.73
N GLY A 264 -3.54 29.13 -10.28
CA GLY A 264 -4.62 28.15 -10.25
C GLY A 264 -4.53 26.97 -9.26
N VAL A 265 -3.37 26.53 -8.72
CA VAL A 265 -3.33 25.24 -7.96
C VAL A 265 -4.11 25.27 -6.65
N LEU A 266 -4.22 26.45 -6.03
CA LEU A 266 -5.07 26.65 -4.85
C LEU A 266 -6.40 27.32 -5.18
N SER A 267 -6.74 27.50 -6.46
CA SER A 267 -7.94 28.24 -6.86
C SER A 267 -9.24 27.59 -6.36
N ASP A 268 -9.24 26.27 -6.18
CA ASP A 268 -10.36 25.51 -5.63
C ASP A 268 -10.24 25.29 -4.10
N VAL A 269 -9.14 25.72 -3.48
CA VAL A 269 -8.92 25.61 -2.03
C VAL A 269 -9.52 26.81 -1.33
N ARG A 270 -10.78 26.69 -0.91
CA ARG A 270 -11.50 27.76 -0.19
C ARG A 270 -10.95 28.05 1.21
N ARG A 271 -10.31 27.06 1.85
CA ARG A 271 -9.79 27.16 3.22
C ARG A 271 -8.73 26.09 3.51
N VAL A 272 -7.64 26.47 4.17
CA VAL A 272 -6.66 25.55 4.79
C VAL A 272 -7.22 25.04 6.12
N ARG A 273 -7.08 23.74 6.39
CA ARG A 273 -7.53 23.12 7.64
C ARG A 273 -6.47 22.17 8.18
N GLU A 274 -6.03 22.41 9.40
CA GLU A 274 -4.97 21.66 10.07
C GLU A 274 -5.21 21.64 11.58
N ASP A 275 -4.49 20.77 12.30
CA ASP A 275 -4.45 20.79 13.77
C ASP A 275 -3.53 21.90 14.30
N ASP A 276 -3.43 22.02 15.63
CA ASP A 276 -2.55 23.00 16.29
C ASP A 276 -1.05 22.78 16.02
N GLN A 277 -0.68 21.65 15.41
CA GLN A 277 0.68 21.28 15.02
C GLN A 277 0.94 21.48 13.52
N GLY A 278 -0.06 21.92 12.75
CA GLY A 278 0.03 22.12 11.31
C GLY A 278 -0.14 20.85 10.47
N HIS A 279 -0.68 19.77 11.04
CA HIS A 279 -0.98 18.54 10.32
C HIS A 279 -2.33 18.63 9.60
N SER A 280 -2.38 18.17 8.35
CA SER A 280 -3.65 17.99 7.64
C SER A 280 -4.60 17.04 8.39
N LEU A 281 -5.89 17.33 8.34
CA LEU A 281 -6.95 16.54 8.95
C LEU A 281 -7.64 15.65 7.92
N LEU A 282 -8.21 14.53 8.35
CA LEU A 282 -9.08 13.70 7.53
C LEU A 282 -10.28 14.57 7.08
N VAL A 283 -10.50 14.64 5.77
CA VAL A 283 -11.60 15.41 5.18
C VAL A 283 -12.95 14.83 5.63
N MET A 284 -13.93 15.67 5.95
CA MET A 284 -15.27 15.28 6.44
C MET A 284 -15.31 14.51 7.77
N ASN A 285 -14.24 14.58 8.57
CA ASN A 285 -14.16 13.86 9.83
C ASN A 285 -15.24 14.32 10.83
N GLY A 286 -16.25 13.48 11.08
CA GLY A 286 -17.36 13.79 11.98
C GLY A 286 -18.42 14.73 11.38
N GLU A 287 -18.33 15.01 10.08
CA GLU A 287 -19.23 15.92 9.37
C GLU A 287 -20.36 15.14 8.69
N ASP A 288 -21.52 15.77 8.48
CA ASP A 288 -22.66 15.20 7.77
C ASP A 288 -23.15 13.81 8.25
N GLY A 289 -22.87 13.49 9.51
CA GLY A 289 -23.22 12.21 10.12
C GLY A 289 -22.23 11.08 9.83
N TYR A 290 -21.10 11.37 9.17
CA TYR A 290 -19.99 10.44 9.02
C TYR A 290 -19.26 10.21 10.35
N PRO A 291 -18.72 9.00 10.57
CA PRO A 291 -17.95 8.69 11.78
C PRO A 291 -16.69 9.56 11.87
N SER A 292 -16.28 9.92 13.09
CA SER A 292 -15.05 10.68 13.34
C SER A 292 -13.94 9.79 13.89
N LEU A 293 -12.71 10.03 13.44
CA LEU A 293 -11.51 9.62 14.16
C LEU A 293 -11.38 10.41 15.47
N PRO A 294 -10.90 9.78 16.56
CA PRO A 294 -10.55 10.49 17.80
C PRO A 294 -9.45 11.53 17.60
N ASP A 295 -8.49 11.22 16.73
CA ASP A 295 -7.46 12.13 16.25
C ASP A 295 -7.61 12.27 14.73
N PRO A 296 -8.13 13.40 14.22
CA PRO A 296 -8.38 13.59 12.80
C PRO A 296 -7.10 13.69 11.96
N ALA A 297 -5.92 13.93 12.55
CA ALA A 297 -4.65 13.97 11.85
C ALA A 297 -3.94 12.59 11.82
N SER A 298 -4.48 11.61 12.55
CA SER A 298 -3.87 10.29 12.72
C SER A 298 -3.90 9.46 11.45
N ASN A 299 -2.75 8.89 11.10
CA ASN A 299 -2.63 7.86 10.07
C ASN A 299 -2.77 6.43 10.62
N LYS A 300 -3.39 6.24 11.78
CA LYS A 300 -3.55 4.89 12.35
C LYS A 300 -4.45 4.02 11.45
N TYR A 301 -3.88 2.96 10.90
CA TYR A 301 -4.55 2.14 9.88
C TYR A 301 -5.80 1.46 10.44
N ALA A 302 -5.73 0.96 11.67
CA ALA A 302 -6.85 0.32 12.33
C ALA A 302 -8.04 1.29 12.50
N ASP A 303 -7.78 2.55 12.84
CA ASP A 303 -8.81 3.56 13.04
C ASP A 303 -9.46 3.96 11.70
N LEU A 304 -8.64 4.16 10.65
CA LEU A 304 -9.12 4.41 9.29
C LEU A 304 -9.98 3.25 8.78
N GLN A 305 -9.51 2.01 8.94
CA GLN A 305 -10.23 0.81 8.50
C GLN A 305 -11.54 0.60 9.25
N ALA A 306 -11.62 1.01 10.52
CA ALA A 306 -12.84 0.90 11.32
C ALA A 306 -13.97 1.78 10.77
N ILE A 307 -13.64 2.88 10.08
CA ILE A 307 -14.62 3.82 9.53
C ILE A 307 -14.83 3.71 8.02
N ALA A 308 -13.95 2.98 7.30
CA ALA A 308 -13.92 2.93 5.84
C ALA A 308 -15.24 2.48 5.17
N ALA A 309 -16.06 1.67 5.85
CA ALA A 309 -17.33 1.23 5.31
C ALA A 309 -18.40 2.35 5.26
N ASP A 310 -18.26 3.36 6.13
CA ASP A 310 -19.27 4.39 6.38
C ASP A 310 -18.71 5.81 6.24
N HIS A 311 -17.49 5.99 5.70
CA HIS A 311 -16.82 7.29 5.57
C HIS A 311 -16.31 7.51 4.14
N PRO A 312 -16.68 8.61 3.45
CA PRO A 312 -16.36 8.82 2.03
C PRO A 312 -14.86 9.06 1.80
N ALA A 313 -14.17 9.65 2.79
CA ALA A 313 -12.75 9.97 2.68
C ALA A 313 -11.80 8.79 2.92
N VAL A 314 -12.33 7.59 3.23
CA VAL A 314 -11.50 6.42 3.51
C VAL A 314 -11.95 5.24 2.67
N LEU A 315 -11.03 4.66 1.91
CA LEU A 315 -11.28 3.52 1.05
C LEU A 315 -10.45 2.33 1.50
N THR A 316 -11.06 1.15 1.55
CA THR A 316 -10.33 -0.11 1.72
C THR A 316 -10.66 -1.06 0.57
N THR A 317 -9.65 -1.65 -0.03
CA THR A 317 -9.81 -2.69 -1.05
C THR A 317 -8.83 -3.82 -0.84
N GLU A 318 -9.24 -5.04 -1.18
CA GLU A 318 -8.40 -6.22 -1.08
C GLU A 318 -8.11 -6.78 -2.48
N ASP A 319 -6.88 -7.23 -2.68
CA ASP A 319 -6.48 -8.01 -3.84
C ASP A 319 -5.79 -9.30 -3.39
N HIS A 320 -5.78 -10.32 -4.23
CA HIS A 320 -5.13 -11.58 -3.91
C HIS A 320 -4.50 -12.23 -5.12
N PHE A 321 -3.36 -12.86 -4.87
CA PHE A 321 -2.72 -13.73 -5.84
C PHE A 321 -2.21 -14.98 -5.11
N TYR A 322 -1.88 -16.01 -5.88
CA TYR A 322 -1.27 -17.21 -5.33
C TYR A 322 0.11 -17.39 -5.94
N VAL A 323 1.05 -17.83 -5.11
CA VAL A 323 2.38 -18.25 -5.55
C VAL A 323 2.43 -19.76 -5.49
N ARG A 324 3.02 -20.34 -6.54
CA ARG A 324 3.23 -21.78 -6.66
C ARG A 324 4.70 -21.99 -7.01
N VAL A 325 5.43 -22.58 -6.09
CA VAL A 325 6.80 -23.03 -6.31
C VAL A 325 6.75 -24.51 -6.67
N GLN A 326 7.57 -24.93 -7.63
CA GLN A 326 7.68 -26.33 -8.02
C GLN A 326 9.16 -26.64 -8.20
N ASN A 327 9.63 -27.65 -7.46
CA ASN A 327 10.97 -28.20 -7.65
C ASN A 327 11.05 -28.91 -9.02
N GLU A 328 12.08 -28.59 -9.81
CA GLU A 328 12.37 -29.37 -11.01
C GLU A 328 12.95 -30.73 -10.60
N LYS A 329 12.41 -31.80 -11.18
CA LYS A 329 12.87 -33.16 -10.87
C LYS A 329 14.32 -33.26 -11.37
N SER A 330 15.27 -33.41 -10.45
CA SER A 330 16.66 -33.67 -10.83
C SER A 330 16.75 -35.04 -11.51
N ASP A 331 16.75 -35.08 -12.85
CA ASP A 331 17.08 -36.30 -13.61
C ASP A 331 18.60 -36.49 -13.55
N ALA A 332 19.08 -37.12 -12.47
CA ALA A 332 20.41 -37.67 -12.43
C ALA A 332 20.43 -38.96 -13.27
N SER A 333 20.46 -38.83 -14.59
CA SER A 333 20.78 -39.95 -15.49
C SER A 333 22.29 -40.19 -15.49
N VAL A 334 22.83 -40.64 -14.34
CA VAL A 334 24.13 -41.31 -14.33
C VAL A 334 23.89 -42.76 -14.75
N THR A 335 23.98 -43.04 -16.05
CA THR A 335 24.17 -44.42 -16.53
C THR A 335 25.65 -44.73 -16.46
N GLY A 336 26.08 -45.43 -15.40
CA GLY A 336 27.39 -46.07 -15.34
C GLY A 336 27.29 -47.48 -15.90
N GLU A 337 27.95 -47.76 -17.02
CA GLU A 337 28.21 -49.13 -17.45
C GLU A 337 29.23 -49.76 -16.50
N SER A 338 28.82 -50.74 -15.69
CA SER A 338 29.77 -51.64 -15.05
C SER A 338 30.25 -52.63 -16.11
N ASN A 339 31.51 -52.55 -16.51
CA ASN A 339 32.15 -53.60 -17.29
C ASN A 339 32.02 -54.95 -16.55
N THR A 340 31.10 -55.80 -17.00
CA THR A 340 31.09 -57.23 -16.68
C THR A 340 32.15 -57.92 -17.54
N GLY A 341 33.39 -57.85 -17.07
CA GLY A 341 34.54 -58.49 -17.69
C GLY A 341 35.71 -58.53 -16.71
N ALA A 342 35.64 -59.47 -15.78
CA ALA A 342 36.68 -59.78 -14.82
C ALA A 342 37.92 -60.41 -15.49
N SER A 343 39.00 -60.44 -14.70
CA SER A 343 40.26 -61.21 -14.81
C SER A 343 41.25 -60.84 -15.91
#